data_AF-A0A8B9JBW1-F1
#
_entry.id   AF-A0A8B9JBW1-F1
#
_cell.length_a   1.000
_cell.length_b   1.000
_cell.length_c   1.000
_cell.angle_alpha   90.00
_cell.angle_beta   90.00
_cell.angle_gamma   90.00
#
_symmetry.space_group_name_H-M   'P 1'
#
loop_
_entity.id
_entity.type
_entity.pdbx_description
1 polymer ?
#
loop_
_entity_poly.entity_id
_entity_poly.type
_entity_poly.pdbx_seq_one_letter_code
_entity_poly.pdbx_strand_id
1 'polypeptide(L)'
;MQAMQQLQWRDMFDIAVKWRRIADPDQPVLWLDQMPARSLSRGFNNHINLIRGQIINIRYMEYFGSILNFIKERILVYHGAYNPRGLQDVKQALENVNKVEDLLPIMKFNSKTRDGFTVNSKVPSTKDPGKEYDGFTITITGDRVGNMLFSVETQTTEERTQQYQSEIEALYKDLTAKGKALMLSSELGDADAVCNLILSLVYYFCNLMPLSRGSSIVAYSVVMGALMASGKEVVGRIPSGKLVDFEAMTTPSLDRFSKTTKSWMNLKSLPSWYQNLPSVAETFQFSRTMIEVLNTDSSTHCPKKS
;
A
#
# COMPACT_ATOMS: atom_id res chain seq x y z
N MET A 1 -6.01 -26.71 -29.52
CA MET A 1 -6.44 -26.14 -28.24
C MET A 1 -5.21 -25.53 -27.59
N GLN A 2 -4.96 -24.23 -27.75
CA GLN A 2 -3.87 -23.58 -27.02
C GLN A 2 -4.24 -23.64 -25.54
N ALA A 3 -3.36 -24.22 -24.72
CA ALA A 3 -3.52 -24.14 -23.27
C ALA A 3 -3.60 -22.65 -22.91
N MET A 4 -4.73 -22.20 -22.37
CA MET A 4 -4.81 -20.87 -21.76
C MET A 4 -3.73 -20.81 -20.70
N GLN A 5 -2.73 -19.97 -20.92
CA GLN A 5 -1.71 -19.70 -19.91
C GLN A 5 -2.42 -19.24 -18.64
N GLN A 6 -2.11 -19.86 -17.52
CA GLN A 6 -2.71 -19.48 -16.25
C GLN A 6 -2.29 -18.04 -15.92
N LEU A 7 -3.26 -17.12 -15.87
CA LEU A 7 -3.04 -15.73 -15.50
C LEU A 7 -2.33 -15.68 -14.14
N GLN A 8 -1.23 -14.95 -14.08
CA GLN A 8 -0.49 -14.67 -12.85
C GLN A 8 -1.03 -13.40 -12.20
N TRP A 9 -0.72 -13.20 -10.91
CA TRP A 9 -1.09 -11.97 -10.21
C TRP A 9 -0.60 -10.72 -10.97
N ARG A 10 0.61 -10.79 -11.54
CA ARG A 10 1.23 -9.66 -12.26
C ARG A 10 0.44 -9.26 -13.50
N ASP A 11 -0.16 -10.22 -14.21
CA ASP A 11 -0.98 -9.95 -15.40
C ASP A 11 -2.20 -9.08 -15.06
N MET A 12 -2.82 -9.33 -13.89
CA MET A 12 -3.93 -8.52 -13.38
C MET A 12 -3.50 -7.06 -13.12
N PHE A 13 -2.35 -6.86 -12.48
CA PHE A 13 -1.83 -5.51 -12.22
C PHE A 13 -1.31 -4.82 -13.49
N ASP A 14 -0.76 -5.56 -14.45
CA ASP A 14 -0.24 -5.03 -15.70
C ASP A 14 -1.31 -4.30 -16.53
N ILE A 15 -2.58 -4.73 -16.44
CA ILE A 15 -3.71 -4.02 -17.07
C ILE A 15 -3.82 -2.60 -16.49
N ALA A 16 -3.86 -2.47 -15.17
CA ALA A 16 -3.95 -1.18 -14.49
C ALA A 16 -2.71 -0.31 -14.73
N VAL A 17 -1.51 -0.91 -14.78
CA VAL A 17 -0.26 -0.21 -15.10
C VAL A 17 -0.30 0.36 -16.53
N LYS A 18 -0.78 -0.39 -17.51
CA LYS A 18 -0.95 0.11 -18.89
C LYS A 18 -1.88 1.31 -18.95
N TRP A 19 -3.03 1.25 -18.27
CA TRP A 19 -3.95 2.38 -18.15
C TRP A 19 -3.31 3.60 -17.48
N ARG A 20 -2.55 3.38 -16.40
CA ARG A 20 -1.84 4.45 -15.71
C ARG A 20 -0.82 5.17 -16.63
N ARG A 21 -0.13 4.43 -17.50
CA ARG A 21 0.81 5.00 -18.49
C ARG A 21 0.10 5.83 -19.56
N ILE A 22 -1.08 5.39 -20.00
CA ILE A 22 -1.86 6.11 -21.02
C ILE A 22 -2.46 7.41 -20.44
N ALA A 23 -2.90 7.37 -19.18
CA ALA A 23 -3.54 8.51 -18.53
C ALA A 23 -2.60 9.70 -18.26
N ASP A 24 -1.28 9.47 -18.25
CA ASP A 24 -0.27 10.50 -17.98
C ASP A 24 1.05 10.10 -18.69
N PRO A 25 1.14 10.32 -20.01
CA PRO A 25 2.27 9.84 -20.81
C PRO A 25 3.60 10.49 -20.40
N ASP A 26 3.56 11.66 -19.75
CA ASP A 26 4.73 12.38 -19.25
C ASP A 26 5.36 11.72 -18.01
N GLN A 27 4.64 10.80 -17.35
CA GLN A 27 5.09 10.10 -16.16
C GLN A 27 5.23 8.59 -16.41
N PRO A 28 6.43 8.11 -16.83
CA PRO A 28 6.64 6.70 -17.08
C PRO A 28 6.50 5.88 -15.79
N VAL A 29 5.56 4.94 -15.80
CA VAL A 29 5.36 3.96 -14.72
C VAL A 29 6.07 2.67 -15.09
N LEU A 30 7.07 2.29 -14.32
CA LEU A 30 7.90 1.11 -14.57
C LEU A 30 7.84 0.19 -13.37
N TRP A 31 7.92 -1.11 -13.62
CA TRP A 31 8.12 -2.08 -12.56
C TRP A 31 9.56 -2.03 -12.09
N LEU A 32 9.76 -1.95 -10.78
CA LEU A 32 11.08 -1.77 -10.18
C LEU A 32 11.96 -3.00 -10.36
N ASP A 33 11.39 -4.21 -10.30
CA ASP A 33 12.08 -5.48 -10.54
C ASP A 33 12.58 -5.65 -11.99
N GLN A 34 12.04 -4.87 -12.93
CA GLN A 34 12.48 -4.84 -14.33
C GLN A 34 13.50 -3.74 -14.60
N MET A 35 13.82 -2.89 -13.61
CA MET A 35 14.86 -1.87 -13.78
C MET A 35 16.26 -2.47 -13.69
N PRO A 36 17.25 -1.89 -14.41
CA PRO A 36 18.64 -2.31 -14.26
C PRO A 36 19.10 -2.22 -12.80
N ALA A 37 19.82 -3.25 -12.32
CA ALA A 37 20.30 -3.31 -10.93
C ALA A 37 21.13 -2.07 -10.52
N ARG A 38 21.82 -1.43 -11.48
CA ARG A 38 22.55 -0.17 -11.26
C ARG A 38 21.64 1.00 -10.86
N SER A 39 20.41 1.02 -11.35
CA SER A 39 19.42 2.05 -11.02
C SER A 39 18.86 1.84 -9.60
N LEU A 40 18.59 0.58 -9.23
CA LEU A 40 18.09 0.22 -7.90
C LEU A 40 19.17 0.42 -6.83
N SER A 41 20.42 -0.03 -7.09
CA SER A 41 21.57 0.14 -6.17
C SER A 41 22.00 1.60 -5.96
N ARG A 42 21.61 2.52 -6.86
CA ARG A 42 21.78 3.97 -6.66
C ARG A 42 20.72 4.58 -5.74
N GLY A 43 19.87 3.77 -5.12
CA GLY A 43 18.85 4.23 -4.18
C GLY A 43 17.57 4.70 -4.87
N PHE A 44 17.20 4.10 -6.01
CA PHE A 44 15.85 4.29 -6.55
C PHE A 44 14.85 3.53 -5.68
N ASN A 45 14.57 4.10 -4.52
CA ASN A 45 13.59 3.65 -3.54
C ASN A 45 12.34 4.52 -3.65
N ASN A 46 11.20 3.97 -3.26
CA ASN A 46 10.02 4.80 -3.03
C ASN A 46 10.29 5.65 -1.78
N HIS A 47 10.63 6.93 -1.97
CA HIS A 47 11.03 7.84 -0.91
C HIS A 47 10.02 8.99 -0.77
N ILE A 48 9.49 9.16 0.44
CA ILE A 48 8.43 10.11 0.78
C ILE A 48 8.95 11.05 1.85
N ASN A 49 9.07 12.33 1.49
CA ASN A 49 9.37 13.39 2.46
C ASN A 49 8.08 13.77 3.21
N LEU A 50 8.05 13.46 4.51
CA LEU A 50 6.98 13.89 5.42
C LEU A 50 7.25 15.31 5.92
N ILE A 51 8.49 15.58 6.34
CA ILE A 51 9.00 16.92 6.66
C ILE A 51 10.37 17.09 6.02
N ARG A 52 10.59 18.21 5.34
CA ARG A 52 11.90 18.59 4.80
C ARG A 52 12.15 20.08 5.06
N GLY A 53 13.06 20.36 5.98
CA GLY A 53 13.27 21.69 6.52
C GLY A 53 12.00 22.21 7.19
N GLN A 54 11.49 23.34 6.70
CA GLN A 54 10.23 23.94 7.14
C GLN A 54 8.99 23.44 6.37
N ILE A 55 9.18 22.59 5.35
CA ILE A 55 8.10 22.11 4.50
C ILE A 55 7.49 20.85 5.12
N ILE A 56 6.21 20.92 5.47
CA ILE A 56 5.42 19.79 5.97
C ILE A 56 4.51 19.29 4.86
N ASN A 57 4.54 17.99 4.60
CA ASN A 57 3.65 17.38 3.62
C ASN A 57 2.27 17.11 4.23
N ILE A 58 1.35 18.05 4.01
CA ILE A 58 0.00 18.02 4.59
C ILE A 58 -0.79 16.76 4.24
N ARG A 59 -0.46 16.09 3.12
CA ARG A 59 -1.12 14.85 2.69
C ARG A 59 -1.03 13.73 3.72
N TYR A 60 0.06 13.71 4.48
CA TYR A 60 0.37 12.63 5.43
C TYR A 60 0.16 13.04 6.89
N MET A 61 -0.34 14.26 7.18
CA MET A 61 -0.42 14.76 8.55
C MET A 61 -1.25 13.87 9.49
N GLU A 62 -2.33 13.26 8.99
CA GLU A 62 -3.17 12.33 9.76
C GLU A 62 -2.42 11.06 10.22
N TYR A 63 -1.27 10.77 9.63
CA TYR A 63 -0.42 9.61 9.97
C TYR A 63 0.73 9.98 10.90
N PHE A 64 0.98 11.26 11.18
CA PHE A 64 2.13 11.65 12.00
C PHE A 64 2.03 11.09 13.42
N GLY A 65 0.83 11.09 14.02
CA GLY A 65 0.62 10.52 15.35
C GLY A 65 0.87 9.01 15.42
N SER A 66 0.38 8.24 14.44
CA SER A 66 0.60 6.79 14.41
C SER A 66 2.06 6.44 14.14
N ILE A 67 2.71 7.16 13.23
CA ILE A 67 4.14 6.98 12.94
C ILE A 67 4.99 7.37 14.15
N LEU A 68 4.67 8.46 14.85
CA LEU A 68 5.36 8.87 16.07
C LEU A 68 5.25 7.81 17.16
N ASN A 69 4.06 7.26 17.39
CA ASN A 69 3.86 6.17 18.36
C ASN A 69 4.67 4.91 17.98
N PHE A 70 4.65 4.53 16.70
CA PHE A 70 5.47 3.43 16.21
C PHE A 70 6.97 3.65 16.46
N ILE A 71 7.48 4.86 16.21
CA ILE A 71 8.88 5.20 16.49
C ILE A 71 9.18 5.04 17.98
N LYS A 72 8.33 5.57 18.86
CA LYS A 72 8.49 5.46 20.33
C LYS A 72 8.57 3.99 20.75
N GLU A 73 7.67 3.14 20.26
CA GLU A 73 7.68 1.70 20.55
C GLU A 73 8.99 1.04 20.11
N ARG A 74 9.49 1.38 18.91
CA ARG A 74 10.75 0.82 18.40
C ARG A 74 11.97 1.29 19.18
N ILE A 75 11.99 2.53 19.63
CA ILE A 75 13.04 3.05 20.52
C ILE A 75 13.05 2.23 21.82
N LEU A 76 11.89 1.98 22.42
CA LEU A 76 11.79 1.19 23.66
C LEU A 76 12.29 -0.25 23.47
N VAL A 77 11.94 -0.91 22.36
CA VAL A 77 12.42 -2.26 22.05
C VAL A 77 13.94 -2.28 21.91
N TYR A 78 14.52 -1.32 21.17
CA TYR A 78 15.97 -1.22 21.01
C TYR A 78 16.69 -1.00 22.35
N HIS A 79 16.23 -0.03 23.15
CA HIS A 79 16.85 0.23 24.45
C HIS A 79 16.65 -0.92 25.44
N GLY A 80 15.52 -1.63 25.40
CA GLY A 80 15.31 -2.83 26.22
C GLY A 80 16.32 -3.94 25.93
N ALA A 81 16.69 -4.12 24.66
CA ALA A 81 17.66 -5.12 24.24
C ALA A 81 19.12 -4.72 24.51
N TYR A 82 19.49 -3.45 24.28
CA TYR A 82 20.90 -3.02 24.26
C TYR A 82 21.31 -2.13 25.44
N ASN A 83 20.37 -1.49 26.15
CA ASN A 83 20.64 -0.65 27.31
C ASN A 83 19.48 -0.72 28.36
N PRO A 84 19.26 -1.87 29.00
CA PRO A 84 18.13 -2.06 29.91
C PRO A 84 18.18 -1.13 31.14
N ARG A 85 19.38 -0.71 31.57
CA ARG A 85 19.57 0.20 32.72
C ARG A 85 19.06 1.62 32.43
N GLY A 86 19.18 2.10 31.20
CA GLY A 86 18.68 3.42 30.78
C GLY A 86 17.23 3.41 30.26
N LEU A 87 16.55 2.25 30.25
CA LEU A 87 15.23 2.11 29.66
C LEU A 87 14.18 3.00 30.35
N GLN A 88 14.25 3.12 31.68
CA GLN A 88 13.28 3.90 32.45
C GLN A 88 13.39 5.40 32.15
N ASP A 89 14.62 5.92 32.04
CA ASP A 89 14.88 7.32 31.68
C ASP A 89 14.40 7.63 30.25
N VAL A 90 14.67 6.72 29.32
CA VAL A 90 14.19 6.84 27.92
C VAL A 90 12.67 6.80 27.88
N LYS A 91 12.03 5.90 28.63
CA LYS A 91 10.57 5.82 28.71
C LYS A 91 9.97 7.14 29.21
N GLN A 92 10.50 7.72 30.27
CA GLN A 92 10.07 9.02 30.80
C GLN A 92 10.32 10.16 29.79
N ALA A 93 11.44 10.13 29.06
CA ALA A 93 11.71 11.12 28.02
C ALA A 93 10.69 11.03 26.86
N LEU A 94 10.31 9.82 26.44
CA LEU A 94 9.34 9.59 25.36
C LEU A 94 7.90 10.00 25.73
N GLU A 95 7.55 10.06 27.02
CA GLU A 95 6.26 10.59 27.49
C GLU A 95 6.10 12.08 27.16
N ASN A 96 7.20 12.84 27.13
CA ASN A 96 7.20 14.27 26.84
C ASN A 96 7.26 14.60 25.33
N VAL A 97 7.41 13.59 24.46
CA VAL A 97 7.51 13.76 23.01
C VAL A 97 6.12 13.97 22.42
N ASN A 98 5.87 15.17 21.88
CA ASN A 98 4.60 15.51 21.24
C ASN A 98 4.73 15.68 19.72
N LYS A 99 5.95 15.99 19.25
CA LYS A 99 6.28 16.13 17.84
C LYS A 99 7.57 15.38 17.50
N VAL A 100 7.82 15.20 16.21
CA VAL A 100 8.97 14.40 15.72
C VAL A 100 10.30 15.03 16.11
N GLU A 101 10.36 16.37 16.14
CA GLU A 101 11.52 17.16 16.54
C GLU A 101 11.96 16.85 17.99
N ASP A 102 11.02 16.50 18.87
CA ASP A 102 11.29 16.18 20.27
C ASP A 102 12.07 14.86 20.43
N LEU A 103 12.11 14.02 19.39
CA LEU A 103 12.89 12.77 19.37
C LEU A 103 14.39 13.00 19.14
N LEU A 104 14.77 14.06 18.42
CA LEU A 104 16.17 14.33 18.06
C LEU A 104 17.11 14.38 19.28
N PRO A 105 16.78 15.08 20.39
CA PRO A 105 17.63 15.13 21.57
C PRO A 105 17.74 13.79 22.31
N ILE A 106 16.68 12.98 22.27
CA ILE A 106 16.62 11.66 22.93
C ILE A 106 17.52 10.67 22.18
N MET A 107 17.57 10.78 20.86
CA MET A 107 18.31 9.87 19.97
C MET A 107 19.79 10.25 19.76
N LYS A 108 20.24 11.39 20.28
CA LYS A 108 21.66 11.77 20.29
C LYS A 108 22.53 10.92 21.23
N PHE A 109 21.93 10.03 22.02
CA PHE A 109 22.65 9.03 22.80
C PHE A 109 22.98 7.82 21.90
N ASN A 110 24.24 7.71 21.47
CA ASN A 110 24.90 6.54 20.82
C ASN A 110 25.05 6.42 19.29
N SER A 111 24.92 7.46 18.46
CA SER A 111 25.17 7.30 17.01
C SER A 111 26.49 7.91 16.52
N LYS A 112 27.32 7.09 15.86
CA LYS A 112 28.44 7.55 15.00
C LYS A 112 27.96 8.34 13.78
N THR A 113 26.65 8.34 13.50
CA THR A 113 25.99 9.20 12.53
C THR A 113 25.69 10.54 13.18
N ARG A 114 26.45 11.58 12.79
CA ARG A 114 26.16 12.96 13.18
C ARG A 114 24.75 13.29 12.67
N ASP A 115 23.82 13.47 13.63
CA ASP A 115 22.53 14.16 13.46
C ASP A 115 21.28 13.35 13.07
N GLY A 116 21.21 12.02 13.26
CA GLY A 116 19.92 11.32 13.13
C GLY A 116 19.90 9.81 13.35
N PHE A 117 18.73 9.21 13.20
CA PHE A 117 18.46 7.78 13.40
C PHE A 117 17.44 7.23 12.39
N THR A 118 17.42 5.91 12.27
CA THR A 118 16.56 5.18 11.34
C THR A 118 15.84 4.05 12.06
N VAL A 119 14.57 3.84 11.74
CA VAL A 119 13.72 2.78 12.31
C VAL A 119 13.07 2.00 11.17
N ASN A 120 13.17 0.67 11.23
CA ASN A 120 12.55 -0.20 10.23
C ASN A 120 11.26 -0.82 10.78
N SER A 121 10.21 -0.84 9.96
CA SER A 121 9.01 -1.65 10.21
C SER A 121 9.18 -3.07 9.72
N LYS A 122 8.34 -3.96 10.25
CA LYS A 122 8.31 -5.38 9.90
C LYS A 122 6.89 -5.74 9.50
N VAL A 123 6.77 -6.57 8.48
CA VAL A 123 5.50 -7.05 7.93
C VAL A 123 5.46 -8.55 8.12
N PRO A 124 4.59 -9.08 8.99
CA PRO A 124 4.43 -10.52 9.19
C PRO A 124 4.02 -11.21 7.89
N SER A 125 4.58 -12.38 7.61
CA SER A 125 4.18 -13.23 6.48
C SER A 125 2.92 -14.02 6.83
N THR A 126 2.02 -14.16 5.86
CA THR A 126 0.85 -15.03 5.96
C THR A 126 1.11 -16.42 5.38
N LYS A 127 2.04 -16.52 4.42
CA LYS A 127 2.50 -17.76 3.81
C LYS A 127 3.38 -18.58 4.75
N ASP A 128 4.31 -17.92 5.43
CA ASP A 128 5.31 -18.54 6.30
C ASP A 128 5.14 -18.06 7.76
N PRO A 129 4.33 -18.76 8.59
CA PRO A 129 4.07 -18.36 9.97
C PRO A 129 5.36 -18.16 10.79
N GLY A 130 5.44 -17.03 11.49
CA GLY A 130 6.60 -16.64 12.30
C GLY A 130 7.74 -15.95 11.53
N LYS A 131 7.64 -15.83 10.20
CA LYS A 131 8.54 -14.97 9.43
C LYS A 131 8.00 -13.55 9.34
N GLU A 132 8.91 -12.59 9.29
CA GLU A 132 8.62 -11.19 9.05
C GLU A 132 9.54 -10.65 7.95
N TYR A 133 8.98 -9.84 7.06
CA TYR A 133 9.70 -9.16 6.00
C TYR A 133 9.97 -7.71 6.37
N ASP A 134 11.00 -7.12 5.77
CA ASP A 134 11.25 -5.69 5.93
C ASP A 134 10.11 -4.87 5.31
N GLY A 135 9.54 -3.97 6.10
CA GLY A 135 8.50 -3.04 5.66
C GLY A 135 9.10 -1.74 5.13
N PHE A 136 8.65 -0.63 5.70
CA PHE A 136 9.16 0.70 5.41
C PHE A 136 10.20 1.13 6.44
N THR A 137 11.11 1.97 6.00
CA THR A 137 12.17 2.57 6.78
C THR A 137 11.81 4.03 7.04
N ILE A 138 11.83 4.43 8.30
CA ILE A 138 11.70 5.82 8.73
C ILE A 138 13.08 6.35 9.00
N THR A 139 13.39 7.51 8.43
CA THR A 139 14.62 8.24 8.74
C THR A 139 14.26 9.61 9.29
N ILE A 140 14.86 9.94 10.43
CA ILE A 140 14.77 11.25 11.06
C ILE A 140 16.19 11.77 11.25
N THR A 141 16.51 12.87 10.58
CA THR A 141 17.79 13.57 10.70
C THR A 141 17.57 15.06 10.88
N GLY A 142 18.55 15.77 11.43
CA GLY A 142 18.55 17.22 11.55
C GLY A 142 18.81 17.73 12.97
N ASP A 143 18.55 19.01 13.15
CA ASP A 143 18.71 19.73 14.40
C ASP A 143 17.45 20.50 14.80
N ARG A 144 17.50 21.14 15.98
CA ARG A 144 16.40 21.98 16.49
C ARG A 144 16.21 23.29 15.71
N VAL A 145 17.09 23.62 14.77
CA VAL A 145 17.13 24.92 14.06
C VAL A 145 16.36 24.86 12.73
N GLY A 146 15.59 23.79 12.50
CA GLY A 146 14.68 23.67 11.37
C GLY A 146 15.28 23.01 10.13
N ASN A 147 16.47 22.41 10.23
CA ASN A 147 17.06 21.56 9.19
C ASN A 147 16.65 20.09 9.35
N MET A 148 15.37 19.81 9.61
CA MET A 148 14.89 18.45 9.85
C MET A 148 14.50 17.76 8.54
N LEU A 149 14.92 16.51 8.39
CA LEU A 149 14.41 15.57 7.40
C LEU A 149 13.71 14.44 8.13
N PHE A 150 12.41 14.31 7.90
CA PHE A 150 11.60 13.18 8.31
C PHE A 150 11.02 12.53 7.06
N SER A 151 11.49 11.33 6.76
CA SER A 151 11.14 10.62 5.54
C SER A 151 10.77 9.17 5.80
N VAL A 152 9.90 8.65 4.95
CA VAL A 152 9.57 7.22 4.86
C VAL A 152 10.08 6.71 3.52
N GLU A 153 10.78 5.58 3.53
CA GLU A 153 11.23 4.94 2.32
C GLU A 153 11.00 3.43 2.32
N THR A 154 10.80 2.87 1.14
CA THR A 154 10.68 1.43 0.93
C THR A 154 11.87 0.93 0.13
N GLN A 155 12.64 0.02 0.72
CA GLN A 155 13.81 -0.56 0.06
C GLN A 155 13.38 -1.51 -1.07
N THR A 156 14.13 -1.50 -2.16
CA THR A 156 13.86 -2.30 -3.36
C THR A 156 14.96 -3.36 -3.59
N THR A 157 15.43 -4.00 -2.52
CA THR A 157 16.43 -5.07 -2.63
C THR A 157 15.83 -6.30 -3.31
N GLU A 158 16.66 -7.10 -3.98
CA GLU A 158 16.21 -8.30 -4.68
C GLU A 158 15.56 -9.31 -3.72
N GLU A 159 16.20 -9.57 -2.58
CA GLU A 159 15.68 -10.49 -1.56
C GLU A 159 14.29 -10.07 -1.06
N ARG A 160 14.14 -8.80 -0.65
CA ARG A 160 12.84 -8.26 -0.22
C ARG A 160 11.80 -8.36 -1.34
N THR A 161 12.18 -7.99 -2.56
CA THR A 161 11.27 -8.08 -3.71
C THR A 161 10.76 -9.51 -3.90
N GLN A 162 11.65 -10.51 -3.85
CA GLN A 162 11.29 -11.92 -4.00
C GLN A 162 10.39 -12.41 -2.85
N GLN A 163 10.66 -12.01 -1.61
CA GLN A 163 9.83 -12.37 -0.44
C GLN A 163 8.37 -11.91 -0.63
N TYR A 164 8.16 -10.64 -0.97
CA TYR A 164 6.81 -10.11 -1.21
C TYR A 164 6.16 -10.70 -2.46
N GLN A 165 6.90 -10.91 -3.55
CA GLN A 165 6.34 -11.54 -4.75
C GLN A 165 5.86 -12.97 -4.47
N SER A 166 6.64 -13.74 -3.71
CA SER A 166 6.29 -15.09 -3.26
C SER A 166 5.02 -15.11 -2.40
N GLU A 167 4.85 -14.10 -1.53
CA GLU A 167 3.65 -13.90 -0.71
C GLU A 167 2.41 -13.58 -1.55
N ILE A 168 2.54 -12.61 -2.47
CA ILE A 168 1.47 -12.20 -3.39
C ILE A 168 1.08 -13.37 -4.30
N GLU A 169 2.05 -14.16 -4.78
CA GLU A 169 1.77 -15.33 -5.60
C GLU A 169 0.97 -16.40 -4.85
N ALA A 170 1.31 -16.67 -3.58
CA ALA A 170 0.55 -17.61 -2.74
C ALA A 170 -0.90 -17.13 -2.53
N LEU A 171 -1.07 -15.86 -2.13
CA LEU A 171 -2.40 -15.26 -1.97
C LEU A 171 -3.22 -15.27 -3.25
N TYR A 172 -2.58 -15.08 -4.41
CA TYR A 172 -3.27 -15.09 -5.68
C TYR A 172 -3.70 -16.49 -6.11
N LYS A 173 -2.92 -17.53 -5.78
CA LYS A 173 -3.33 -18.93 -5.96
C LYS A 173 -4.58 -19.22 -5.13
N ASP A 174 -4.60 -18.80 -3.87
CA ASP A 174 -5.76 -18.95 -2.99
C ASP A 174 -6.97 -18.16 -3.49
N LEU A 175 -6.76 -16.92 -3.93
CA LEU A 175 -7.81 -16.09 -4.54
C LEU A 175 -8.41 -16.76 -5.77
N THR A 176 -7.58 -17.33 -6.64
CA THR A 176 -8.05 -18.03 -7.85
C THR A 176 -8.85 -19.28 -7.50
N ALA A 177 -8.40 -20.06 -6.50
CA ALA A 177 -9.11 -21.25 -6.05
C ALA A 177 -10.47 -20.88 -5.41
N LYS A 178 -10.48 -19.91 -4.50
CA LYS A 178 -11.71 -19.43 -3.84
C LYS A 178 -12.65 -18.72 -4.80
N GLY A 179 -12.13 -17.96 -5.76
CA GLY A 179 -12.94 -17.32 -6.80
C GLY A 179 -13.64 -18.32 -7.70
N LYS A 180 -12.98 -19.42 -8.09
CA LYS A 180 -13.62 -20.53 -8.82
C LYS A 180 -14.72 -21.19 -7.99
N ALA A 181 -14.48 -21.41 -6.69
CA ALA A 181 -15.50 -21.95 -5.80
C ALA A 181 -16.70 -21.01 -5.67
N LEU A 182 -16.48 -19.71 -5.52
CA LEU A 182 -17.54 -18.69 -5.46
C LEU A 182 -18.41 -18.67 -6.73
N MET A 183 -17.81 -18.83 -7.91
CA MET A 183 -18.57 -18.91 -9.17
C MET A 183 -19.50 -20.14 -9.24
N LEU A 184 -19.20 -21.17 -8.45
CA LEU A 184 -19.98 -22.41 -8.39
C LEU A 184 -20.89 -22.48 -7.15
N SER A 185 -20.73 -21.58 -6.18
CA SER A 185 -21.47 -21.59 -4.91
C SER A 185 -22.54 -20.49 -4.86
N SER A 186 -23.61 -20.76 -4.12
CA SER A 186 -24.67 -19.79 -3.82
C SER A 186 -24.52 -19.17 -2.42
N GLU A 187 -23.40 -19.41 -1.73
CA GLU A 187 -23.21 -19.04 -0.33
C GLU A 187 -22.55 -17.67 -0.15
N LEU A 188 -23.16 -16.83 0.70
CA LEU A 188 -22.66 -15.49 1.03
C LEU A 188 -21.26 -15.48 1.69
N GLY A 189 -20.88 -16.57 2.38
CA GLY A 189 -19.61 -16.70 3.11
C GLY A 189 -18.38 -16.74 2.20
N ASP A 190 -18.51 -17.31 0.99
CA ASP A 190 -17.40 -17.39 0.04
C ASP A 190 -17.03 -16.01 -0.52
N ALA A 191 -18.01 -15.10 -0.66
CA ALA A 191 -17.76 -13.75 -1.15
C ALA A 191 -16.92 -12.91 -0.16
N ASP A 192 -17.14 -13.04 1.15
CA ASP A 192 -16.34 -12.32 2.14
C ASP A 192 -14.89 -12.82 2.19
N ALA A 193 -14.69 -14.14 2.07
CA ALA A 193 -13.37 -14.76 2.00
C ALA A 193 -12.59 -14.27 0.76
N VAL A 194 -13.24 -14.20 -0.40
CA VAL A 194 -12.66 -13.63 -1.63
C VAL A 194 -12.30 -12.15 -1.41
N CYS A 195 -13.18 -11.36 -0.79
CA CYS A 195 -12.89 -9.96 -0.46
C CYS A 195 -11.68 -9.82 0.48
N ASN A 196 -11.53 -10.69 1.48
CA ASN A 196 -10.37 -10.67 2.37
C ASN A 196 -9.08 -10.96 1.58
N LEU A 197 -9.07 -11.97 0.71
CA LEU A 197 -7.90 -12.31 -0.13
C LEU A 197 -7.51 -11.16 -1.08
N ILE A 198 -8.50 -10.46 -1.65
CA ILE A 198 -8.25 -9.26 -2.48
C ILE A 198 -7.54 -8.18 -1.67
N LEU A 199 -8.00 -7.92 -0.44
CA LEU A 199 -7.36 -6.93 0.44
C LEU A 199 -5.97 -7.37 0.91
N SER A 200 -5.76 -8.67 1.14
CA SER A 200 -4.44 -9.23 1.44
C SER A 200 -3.44 -9.01 0.32
N LEU A 201 -3.84 -9.27 -0.94
CA LEU A 201 -2.98 -8.99 -2.09
C LEU A 201 -2.55 -7.53 -2.13
N VAL A 202 -3.48 -6.62 -1.84
CA VAL A 202 -3.22 -5.18 -1.88
C VAL A 202 -2.41 -4.70 -0.69
N TYR A 203 -2.59 -5.29 0.48
CA TYR A 203 -1.74 -5.05 1.64
C TYR A 203 -0.26 -5.30 1.31
N TYR A 204 0.06 -6.46 0.72
CA TYR A 204 1.43 -6.78 0.35
C TYR A 204 1.91 -6.00 -0.87
N PHE A 205 1.05 -5.70 -1.85
CA PHE A 205 1.42 -4.85 -2.98
C PHE A 205 1.77 -3.42 -2.54
N CYS A 206 0.98 -2.85 -1.62
CA CYS A 206 1.25 -1.54 -1.03
C CYS A 206 2.50 -1.56 -0.14
N ASN A 207 2.78 -2.63 0.59
CA ASN A 207 4.03 -2.71 1.35
C ASN A 207 5.25 -2.91 0.44
N LEU A 208 5.12 -3.67 -0.65
CA LEU A 208 6.18 -3.87 -1.64
C LEU A 208 6.55 -2.57 -2.37
N MET A 209 5.53 -1.77 -2.74
CA MET A 209 5.65 -0.60 -3.62
C MET A 209 6.41 -0.92 -4.93
N PRO A 210 5.89 -1.83 -5.77
CA PRO A 210 6.67 -2.42 -6.86
C PRO A 210 6.81 -1.52 -8.10
N LEU A 211 6.19 -0.34 -8.12
CA LEU A 211 6.21 0.57 -9.27
C LEU A 211 7.06 1.80 -8.96
N SER A 212 7.66 2.36 -10.01
CA SER A 212 8.43 3.60 -9.91
C SER A 212 7.61 4.75 -9.35
N ARG A 213 6.32 4.81 -9.72
CA ARG A 213 5.33 5.76 -9.22
C ARG A 213 3.93 5.14 -9.37
N GLY A 214 3.01 5.53 -8.50
CA GLY A 214 1.59 5.18 -8.65
C GLY A 214 1.24 3.74 -8.25
N SER A 215 2.03 3.07 -7.41
CA SER A 215 1.66 1.78 -6.82
C SER A 215 0.29 1.83 -6.13
N SER A 216 0.01 2.89 -5.37
CA SER A 216 -1.24 3.00 -4.62
C SER A 216 -2.49 3.14 -5.50
N ILE A 217 -2.43 3.98 -6.55
CA ILE A 217 -3.56 4.12 -7.47
C ILE A 217 -3.80 2.84 -8.26
N VAL A 218 -2.73 2.17 -8.72
CA VAL A 218 -2.82 0.87 -9.40
C VAL A 218 -3.42 -0.19 -8.48
N ALA A 219 -2.97 -0.27 -7.23
CA ALA A 219 -3.50 -1.21 -6.25
C ALA A 219 -5.00 -0.97 -6.01
N TYR A 220 -5.40 0.28 -5.81
CA TYR A 220 -6.80 0.63 -5.57
C TYR A 220 -7.70 0.34 -6.78
N SER A 221 -7.23 0.62 -8.01
CA SER A 221 -7.96 0.25 -9.23
C SER A 221 -8.15 -1.27 -9.36
N VAL A 222 -7.13 -2.06 -9.03
CA VAL A 222 -7.22 -3.52 -9.03
C VAL A 222 -8.19 -4.03 -7.96
N VAL A 223 -8.20 -3.44 -6.75
CA VAL A 223 -9.20 -3.78 -5.72
C VAL A 223 -10.61 -3.57 -6.25
N MET A 224 -10.88 -2.41 -6.87
CA MET A 224 -12.21 -2.10 -7.41
C MET A 224 -12.66 -3.15 -8.43
N GLY A 225 -11.80 -3.45 -9.41
CA GLY A 225 -12.11 -4.46 -10.43
C GLY A 225 -12.32 -5.86 -9.83
N ALA A 226 -11.46 -6.27 -8.89
CA ALA A 226 -11.55 -7.58 -8.26
C ALA A 226 -12.79 -7.73 -7.37
N LEU A 227 -13.17 -6.68 -6.63
CA LEU A 227 -14.39 -6.67 -5.83
C LEU A 227 -15.63 -6.76 -6.74
N MET A 228 -15.66 -6.00 -7.84
CA MET A 228 -16.74 -6.08 -8.82
C MET A 228 -16.82 -7.47 -9.46
N ALA A 229 -15.68 -8.09 -9.78
CA ALA A 229 -15.65 -9.48 -10.26
C ALA A 229 -16.18 -10.49 -9.22
N SER A 230 -16.08 -10.18 -7.92
CA SER A 230 -16.64 -10.98 -6.83
C SER A 230 -18.12 -10.70 -6.53
N GLY A 231 -18.80 -9.87 -7.35
CA GLY A 231 -20.21 -9.52 -7.14
C GLY A 231 -20.43 -8.41 -6.11
N LYS A 232 -19.39 -7.64 -5.75
CA LYS A 232 -19.44 -6.57 -4.76
C LYS A 232 -19.18 -5.20 -5.39
N GLU A 233 -19.89 -4.18 -4.92
CA GLU A 233 -19.62 -2.78 -5.23
C GLU A 233 -19.14 -2.02 -3.99
N VAL A 234 -18.31 -1.02 -4.23
CA VAL A 234 -17.85 -0.06 -3.23
C VAL A 234 -18.78 1.15 -3.29
N VAL A 235 -19.58 1.36 -2.24
CA VAL A 235 -20.46 2.56 -2.12
C VAL A 235 -19.97 3.56 -1.08
N GLY A 236 -18.92 3.20 -0.34
CA GLY A 236 -18.27 4.07 0.62
C GLY A 236 -17.22 4.97 -0.01
N ARG A 237 -16.50 5.69 0.84
CA ARG A 237 -15.42 6.60 0.43
C ARG A 237 -14.27 6.52 1.42
N ILE A 238 -13.06 6.69 0.91
CA ILE A 238 -11.88 6.89 1.76
C ILE A 238 -12.10 8.20 2.55
N PRO A 239 -11.97 8.20 3.89
CA PRO A 239 -12.10 9.42 4.68
C PRO A 239 -11.09 10.49 4.25
N SER A 240 -11.46 11.77 4.43
CA SER A 240 -10.54 12.87 4.14
C SER A 240 -9.26 12.73 4.96
N GLY A 241 -8.11 12.97 4.33
CA GLY A 241 -6.78 12.84 4.96
C GLY A 241 -6.28 11.39 5.13
N LYS A 242 -7.08 10.39 4.75
CA LYS A 242 -6.68 8.98 4.79
C LYS A 242 -6.22 8.46 3.43
N LEU A 243 -5.31 7.50 3.45
CA LEU A 243 -4.66 6.92 2.27
C LEU A 243 -4.50 5.40 2.48
N VAL A 244 -5.02 4.62 1.53
CA VAL A 244 -5.06 3.14 1.64
C VAL A 244 -3.65 2.53 1.73
N ASP A 245 -2.69 3.08 0.98
CA ASP A 245 -1.30 2.64 1.01
C ASP A 245 -0.63 2.92 2.36
N PHE A 246 -0.83 4.11 2.94
CA PHE A 246 -0.28 4.42 4.26
C PHE A 246 -0.93 3.62 5.38
N GLU A 247 -2.22 3.28 5.30
CA GLU A 247 -2.80 2.31 6.25
C GLU A 247 -2.09 0.96 6.16
N ALA A 248 -1.87 0.44 4.95
CA ALA A 248 -1.16 -0.83 4.76
C ALA A 248 0.28 -0.78 5.28
N MET A 249 0.98 0.34 5.06
CA MET A 249 2.36 0.49 5.51
C MET A 249 2.44 0.65 7.03
N THR A 250 1.56 1.45 7.64
CA THR A 250 1.67 1.81 9.08
C THR A 250 1.03 0.80 10.02
N THR A 251 0.21 -0.13 9.52
CA THR A 251 -0.34 -1.21 10.35
C THR A 251 0.44 -2.51 10.14
N PRO A 252 0.91 -3.18 11.21
CA PRO A 252 1.57 -4.48 11.09
C PRO A 252 0.57 -5.63 10.92
N SER A 253 -0.73 -5.36 11.06
CA SER A 253 -1.79 -6.38 11.06
C SER A 253 -2.61 -6.30 9.79
N LEU A 254 -2.50 -7.36 8.98
CA LEU A 254 -3.34 -7.54 7.80
C LEU A 254 -4.84 -7.53 8.13
N ASP A 255 -5.25 -8.12 9.25
CA ASP A 255 -6.65 -8.10 9.70
C ASP A 255 -7.13 -6.69 10.02
N ARG A 256 -6.30 -5.90 10.69
CA ARG A 256 -6.61 -4.49 11.00
C ARG A 256 -6.69 -3.66 9.72
N PHE A 257 -5.78 -3.88 8.77
CA PHE A 257 -5.83 -3.24 7.45
C PHE A 257 -7.14 -3.59 6.74
N SER A 258 -7.47 -4.88 6.64
CA SER A 258 -8.67 -5.38 5.95
C SER A 258 -9.94 -4.82 6.58
N LYS A 259 -10.05 -4.86 7.92
CA LYS A 259 -11.21 -4.32 8.64
C LYS A 259 -11.39 -2.82 8.41
N THR A 260 -10.31 -2.05 8.50
CA THR A 260 -10.33 -0.60 8.27
C THR A 260 -10.74 -0.28 6.83
N THR A 261 -10.10 -0.93 5.87
CA THR A 261 -10.36 -0.71 4.44
C THR A 261 -11.78 -1.12 4.04
N LYS A 262 -12.28 -2.27 4.54
CA LYS A 262 -13.68 -2.69 4.34
C LYS A 262 -14.67 -1.67 4.90
N SER A 263 -14.39 -1.11 6.09
CA SER A 263 -15.26 -0.10 6.70
C SER A 263 -15.37 1.17 5.83
N TRP A 264 -14.28 1.55 5.16
CA TRP A 264 -14.27 2.69 4.24
C TRP A 264 -14.97 2.38 2.93
N MET A 265 -14.79 1.17 2.42
CA MET A 265 -15.39 0.73 1.16
C MET A 265 -16.91 0.53 1.26
N ASN A 266 -17.42 0.14 2.44
CA ASN A 266 -18.84 -0.13 2.65
C ASN A 266 -19.41 -1.06 1.56
N LEU A 267 -18.90 -2.28 1.50
CA LEU A 267 -19.19 -3.21 0.41
C LEU A 267 -20.68 -3.61 0.38
N LYS A 268 -21.30 -3.51 -0.79
CA LYS A 268 -22.66 -3.99 -1.06
C LYS A 268 -22.65 -5.01 -2.20
N SER A 269 -23.71 -5.78 -2.31
CA SER A 269 -23.90 -6.66 -3.47
C SER A 269 -24.19 -5.83 -4.71
N LEU A 270 -23.62 -6.23 -5.85
CA LEU A 270 -23.88 -5.56 -7.13
C LEU A 270 -25.37 -5.61 -7.47
N PRO A 271 -25.90 -4.55 -8.12
CA PRO A 271 -27.26 -4.56 -8.63
C PRO A 271 -27.49 -5.67 -9.66
N SER A 272 -28.72 -6.17 -9.75
CA SER A 272 -29.08 -7.25 -10.68
C SER A 272 -28.83 -6.90 -12.16
N TRP A 273 -28.96 -5.63 -12.54
CA TRP A 273 -28.72 -5.18 -13.91
C TRP A 273 -27.24 -5.22 -14.32
N TYR A 274 -26.30 -5.29 -13.37
CA TYR A 274 -24.87 -5.31 -13.67
C TYR A 274 -24.48 -6.52 -14.55
N GLN A 275 -25.13 -7.66 -14.34
CA GLN A 275 -24.90 -8.88 -15.12
C GLN A 275 -25.35 -8.77 -16.57
N ASN A 276 -26.21 -7.79 -16.89
CA ASN A 276 -26.72 -7.56 -18.24
C ASN A 276 -25.85 -6.59 -19.05
N LEU A 277 -24.78 -6.05 -18.46
CA LEU A 277 -23.86 -5.16 -19.17
C LEU A 277 -23.07 -5.94 -20.23
N PRO A 278 -22.82 -5.33 -21.40
CA PRO A 278 -22.03 -5.98 -22.44
C PRO A 278 -20.56 -6.11 -22.01
N SER A 279 -19.86 -7.08 -22.59
CA SER A 279 -18.43 -7.25 -22.37
C SER A 279 -17.68 -5.99 -22.79
N VAL A 280 -16.86 -5.46 -21.88
CA VAL A 280 -16.01 -4.29 -22.12
C VAL A 280 -15.04 -4.55 -23.28
N ALA A 281 -14.47 -5.75 -23.35
CA ALA A 281 -13.51 -6.13 -24.40
C ALA A 281 -14.18 -6.27 -25.78
N GLU A 282 -15.45 -6.67 -25.83
CA GLU A 282 -16.22 -6.77 -27.07
C GLU A 282 -16.75 -5.40 -27.53
N THR A 283 -17.13 -4.55 -26.58
CA THR A 283 -17.69 -3.22 -26.83
C THR A 283 -16.63 -2.20 -27.24
N PHE A 284 -15.46 -2.25 -26.59
CA PHE A 284 -14.38 -1.29 -26.77
C PHE A 284 -13.10 -1.99 -27.22
N GLN A 285 -13.01 -2.26 -28.52
CA GLN A 285 -11.89 -2.98 -29.11
C GLN A 285 -10.57 -2.20 -29.05
N PHE A 286 -10.63 -0.86 -29.02
CA PHE A 286 -9.45 0.01 -29.01
C PHE A 286 -9.40 0.88 -27.75
N SER A 287 -8.18 1.15 -27.28
CA SER A 287 -7.95 2.11 -26.19
C SER A 287 -8.52 3.49 -26.51
N ARG A 288 -8.45 3.91 -27.78
CA ARG A 288 -9.05 5.16 -28.27
C ARG A 288 -10.56 5.21 -27.98
N THR A 289 -11.32 4.19 -28.38
CA THR A 289 -12.78 4.17 -28.17
C THR A 289 -13.15 4.21 -26.69
N MET A 290 -12.36 3.55 -25.84
CA MET A 290 -12.56 3.63 -24.39
C MET A 290 -12.31 5.03 -23.85
N ILE A 291 -11.24 5.70 -24.29
CA ILE A 291 -10.91 7.07 -23.89
C ILE A 291 -11.99 8.06 -24.36
N GLU A 292 -12.48 7.91 -25.59
CA GLU A 292 -13.57 8.73 -26.13
C GLU A 292 -14.83 8.62 -25.26
N VAL A 293 -15.22 7.40 -24.86
CA VAL A 293 -16.36 7.19 -23.97
C VAL A 293 -16.14 7.76 -22.56
N LEU A 294 -14.95 7.57 -21.98
CA LEU A 294 -14.63 8.11 -20.65
C LEU A 294 -14.61 9.65 -20.63
N ASN A 295 -14.37 10.30 -21.77
CA ASN A 295 -14.40 11.76 -21.91
C ASN A 295 -15.75 12.29 -22.41
N THR A 296 -16.72 11.42 -22.67
CA THR A 296 -18.06 11.85 -23.08
C THR A 296 -18.80 12.42 -21.88
N ASP A 297 -19.36 13.63 -22.02
CA ASP A 297 -20.22 14.21 -20.98
C ASP A 297 -21.52 13.42 -20.87
N SER A 298 -21.57 12.54 -19.86
CA SER A 298 -22.73 11.70 -19.58
C SER A 298 -23.76 12.39 -18.69
N SER A 299 -23.58 13.67 -18.33
CA SER A 299 -24.51 14.38 -17.43
C SER A 299 -25.94 14.46 -17.95
N THR A 300 -26.13 14.40 -19.27
CA THR A 300 -27.45 14.34 -19.93
C THR A 300 -28.10 12.95 -19.88
N HIS A 301 -27.31 11.88 -19.71
CA HIS A 301 -27.76 10.48 -19.77
C HIS A 301 -27.70 9.77 -18.41
N CYS A 302 -26.95 10.30 -17.47
CA CYS A 302 -26.80 9.80 -16.12
C CYS A 302 -27.07 10.96 -15.15
N PRO A 303 -28.31 11.11 -14.65
CA PRO A 303 -28.61 12.16 -13.69
C PRO A 303 -27.70 12.00 -12.48
N LYS A 304 -26.95 13.06 -12.15
CA LYS A 304 -26.11 13.09 -10.95
C LYS A 304 -27.03 12.86 -9.75
N LYS A 305 -26.88 11.71 -9.09
CA LYS A 305 -27.47 11.53 -7.75
C LYS A 305 -26.75 12.50 -6.83
N SER A 306 -27.49 13.50 -6.36
CA SER A 306 -27.12 14.43 -5.28
C SER A 306 -26.76 13.70 -3.99
#